data_AF-A0A929UNT4-F1
#
_entry.id   AF-A0A929UNT4-F1
#
_cell.length_a   1.000
_cell.length_b   1.000
_cell.length_c   1.000
_cell.angle_alpha   90.00
_cell.angle_beta   90.00
_cell.angle_gamma   90.00
#
_symmetry.space_group_name_H-M   'P 1'
#
loop_
_entity.id
_entity.type
_entity.pdbx_description
1 polymer ?
#
loop_
_entity_poly.entity_id
_entity_poly.type
_entity_poly.pdbx_seq_one_letter_code
_entity_poly.pdbx_strand_id
1 'polypeptide(L)'
;MNNDNRYSSHNHHDYDDMDKLKHEHGITDEHGYHKDQHQVHHAGHDHCGHSGHDHHHHGSFKELFLKSLPLGIIIMFFSPLHGFKLPFQFTFPYSDIVVAILSTILIVYGGRPFYQGAVDEFKQKKPGMMALVSLGISVSYLYSIYAVIITYVMGEHVMDFFFEFASLLLIMLLG
;
A
#
# COMPACT_ATOMS: atom_id res chain seq x y z
N MET A 1 53.75 -9.88 25.27
CA MET A 1 52.65 -10.78 25.67
C MET A 1 51.76 -10.02 26.64
N ASN A 2 50.49 -9.88 26.26
CA ASN A 2 49.29 -9.67 27.10
C ASN A 2 49.17 -8.34 27.88
N ASN A 3 47.99 -7.85 28.24
CA ASN A 3 46.62 -7.74 27.69
C ASN A 3 45.84 -6.96 28.77
N ASP A 4 44.78 -6.25 28.37
CA ASP A 4 43.54 -5.98 29.13
C ASP A 4 43.46 -4.95 30.29
N ASN A 5 42.72 -3.88 29.99
CA ASN A 5 41.48 -3.40 30.63
C ASN A 5 41.33 -3.45 32.16
N ARG A 6 41.00 -2.30 32.79
CA ARG A 6 39.99 -2.18 33.86
C ARG A 6 39.30 -0.81 33.91
N TYR A 7 37.96 -0.85 33.97
CA TYR A 7 37.03 0.23 34.31
C TYR A 7 36.64 0.18 35.80
N SER A 8 36.29 1.34 36.38
CA SER A 8 35.45 1.66 37.57
C SER A 8 36.13 2.66 38.51
N SER A 9 35.48 3.57 39.25
CA SER A 9 34.15 4.21 39.26
C SER A 9 34.16 5.27 40.40
N HIS A 10 33.30 6.29 40.30
CA HIS A 10 32.73 7.17 41.35
C HIS A 10 33.60 8.20 42.11
N ASN A 11 33.16 9.48 42.13
CA ASN A 11 32.39 10.01 43.27
C ASN A 11 31.72 11.37 42.99
N HIS A 12 30.51 11.48 43.54
CA HIS A 12 29.61 12.64 43.70
C HIS A 12 30.23 13.74 44.59
N HIS A 13 29.84 15.00 44.42
CA HIS A 13 28.97 15.73 45.37
C HIS A 13 28.82 17.22 45.00
N ASP A 14 27.55 17.60 44.91
CA ASP A 14 26.91 18.92 44.85
C ASP A 14 27.06 19.69 46.17
N TYR A 15 27.03 21.04 46.14
CA TYR A 15 26.62 21.95 47.23
C TYR A 15 26.62 23.44 46.79
N ASP A 16 25.42 24.05 46.77
CA ASP A 16 24.95 25.30 47.42
C ASP A 16 25.82 26.58 47.36
N ASP A 17 25.39 27.81 47.06
CA ASP A 17 24.17 28.65 47.29
C ASP A 17 24.68 29.99 47.91
N MET A 18 23.88 31.06 47.79
CA MET A 18 23.98 32.38 48.46
C MET A 18 24.97 33.41 47.85
N ASP A 19 24.69 34.71 47.69
CA ASP A 19 23.56 35.54 48.13
C ASP A 19 23.52 36.90 47.41
N LYS A 20 22.35 37.55 47.48
CA LYS A 20 21.92 38.83 46.88
C LYS A 20 22.55 40.10 47.47
N LEU A 21 22.53 41.21 46.69
CA LEU A 21 22.32 42.64 47.05
C LEU A 21 22.12 43.45 45.71
N LYS A 22 20.96 43.95 45.22
CA LYS A 22 19.94 44.97 45.57
C LYS A 22 20.25 46.48 45.26
N HIS A 23 19.47 47.05 44.29
CA HIS A 23 18.96 48.45 44.06
C HIS A 23 19.95 49.56 43.54
N GLU A 24 19.64 50.58 42.71
CA GLU A 24 18.43 51.15 42.04
C GLU A 24 18.76 52.38 41.10
N HIS A 25 17.88 52.66 40.11
CA HIS A 25 17.52 53.87 39.29
C HIS A 25 18.48 54.72 38.41
N GLY A 26 18.01 54.99 37.18
CA GLY A 26 18.34 56.16 36.33
C GLY A 26 17.66 56.12 34.95
N ILE A 27 16.75 57.06 34.65
CA ILE A 27 16.09 57.29 33.35
C ILE A 27 16.84 58.38 32.57
N THR A 28 17.11 58.18 31.28
CA THR A 28 17.25 59.25 30.25
C THR A 28 17.00 58.72 28.84
N ASP A 29 16.26 59.51 28.06
CA ASP A 29 15.94 59.37 26.64
C ASP A 29 17.09 59.79 25.68
N GLU A 30 16.92 59.39 24.40
CA GLU A 30 17.44 59.98 23.13
C GLU A 30 18.69 59.44 22.39
N HIS A 31 18.39 59.05 21.12
CA HIS A 31 19.13 59.12 19.85
C HIS A 31 20.23 58.10 19.45
N GLY A 32 20.03 57.49 18.27
CA GLY A 32 21.08 56.85 17.48
C GLY A 32 20.57 56.00 16.30
N TYR A 33 20.36 56.64 15.16
CA TYR A 33 20.06 56.00 13.86
C TYR A 33 21.10 54.95 13.46
N HIS A 34 20.67 53.76 13.01
CA HIS A 34 21.31 53.05 11.90
C HIS A 34 20.27 52.23 11.13
N LYS A 35 19.93 52.73 9.93
CA LYS A 35 19.41 51.98 8.80
C LYS A 35 20.61 51.22 8.22
N ASP A 36 20.51 49.91 8.06
CA ASP A 36 20.98 49.27 6.83
C ASP A 36 20.31 47.91 6.62
N GLN A 37 19.99 47.70 5.36
CA GLN A 37 19.11 46.68 4.82
C GLN A 37 19.86 45.35 4.71
N HIS A 38 19.25 44.27 5.16
CA HIS A 38 19.39 42.98 4.50
C HIS A 38 18.06 42.23 4.59
N GLN A 39 17.23 42.45 3.57
CA GLN A 39 16.20 41.48 3.19
C GLN A 39 16.92 40.25 2.64
N VAL A 40 16.86 39.15 3.38
CA VAL A 40 17.07 37.83 2.80
C VAL A 40 15.70 37.18 2.76
N HIS A 41 15.16 37.08 1.55
CA HIS A 41 13.99 36.28 1.23
C HIS A 41 14.24 34.84 1.68
N HIS A 42 13.63 34.42 2.79
CA HIS A 42 13.44 33.00 3.05
C HIS A 42 12.36 32.50 2.09
N ALA A 43 12.82 31.84 1.03
CA ALA A 43 12.00 31.01 0.17
C ALA A 43 11.16 30.07 1.05
N GLY A 44 9.85 30.03 0.78
CA GLY A 44 8.89 29.19 1.47
C GLY A 44 9.41 27.76 1.57
N HIS A 45 9.69 27.33 2.79
CA HIS A 45 9.78 25.92 3.10
C HIS A 45 8.34 25.44 3.29
N ASP A 46 7.83 24.74 2.28
CA ASP A 46 6.64 23.94 2.40
C ASP A 46 6.84 22.97 3.57
N HIS A 47 6.20 23.26 4.69
CA HIS A 47 6.11 22.36 5.83
C HIS A 47 5.21 21.18 5.46
N CYS A 48 5.76 20.25 4.70
CA CYS A 48 5.25 18.89 4.53
C CYS A 48 5.52 18.15 5.84
N GLY A 49 4.63 18.31 6.82
CA GLY A 49 4.91 17.82 8.17
C GLY A 49 3.77 18.01 9.15
N HIS A 50 2.57 17.53 8.82
CA HIS A 50 1.61 17.10 9.83
C HIS A 50 1.11 15.71 9.47
N SER A 51 1.91 14.72 9.88
CA SER A 51 1.47 13.36 10.15
C SER A 51 0.39 13.41 11.24
N GLY A 52 -0.85 13.65 10.80
CA GLY A 52 -2.04 13.36 11.58
C GLY A 52 -2.14 11.85 11.76
N HIS A 53 -2.25 11.44 13.01
CA HIS A 53 -2.47 10.09 13.45
C HIS A 53 -3.70 9.46 12.77
N ASP A 54 -3.51 8.64 11.75
CA ASP A 54 -4.40 7.53 11.44
C ASP A 54 -3.65 6.23 11.75
N HIS A 55 -3.72 5.85 13.03
CA HIS A 55 -3.66 4.45 13.40
C HIS A 55 -4.73 3.74 12.56
N HIS A 56 -4.37 2.67 11.84
CA HIS A 56 -5.22 1.66 11.16
C HIS A 56 -4.80 1.48 9.70
N HIS A 57 -3.81 0.62 9.39
CA HIS A 57 -3.79 -0.12 8.11
C HIS A 57 -2.72 -1.25 7.99
N HIS A 58 -2.19 -1.78 9.09
CA HIS A 58 -1.30 -2.95 9.03
C HIS A 58 -2.03 -4.32 9.07
N GLY A 59 -3.36 -4.34 8.95
CA GLY A 59 -4.19 -5.56 8.97
C GLY A 59 -4.83 -5.96 7.64
N SER A 60 -4.76 -5.15 6.58
CA SER A 60 -5.69 -5.30 5.44
C SER A 60 -5.37 -6.46 4.50
N PHE A 61 -4.10 -6.72 4.16
CA PHE A 61 -3.79 -7.73 3.14
C PHE A 61 -4.16 -9.15 3.54
N LYS A 62 -3.93 -9.54 4.80
CA LYS A 62 -4.32 -10.87 5.31
C LYS A 62 -5.83 -11.03 5.39
N GLU A 63 -6.55 -9.97 5.77
CA GLU A 63 -8.01 -9.96 5.80
C GLU A 63 -8.61 -10.04 4.38
N LEU A 64 -8.06 -9.28 3.44
CA LEU A 64 -8.42 -9.33 2.03
C LEU A 64 -8.12 -10.70 1.44
N PHE A 65 -6.95 -11.27 1.72
CA PHE A 65 -6.60 -12.65 1.34
C PHE A 65 -7.60 -13.65 1.89
N LEU A 66 -7.91 -13.61 3.20
CA LEU A 66 -8.88 -14.53 3.82
C LEU A 66 -10.28 -14.42 3.23
N LYS A 67 -10.71 -13.22 2.84
CA LYS A 67 -12.01 -13.00 2.20
C LYS A 67 -12.02 -13.45 0.74
N SER A 68 -10.92 -13.26 0.02
CA SER A 68 -10.75 -13.63 -1.38
C SER A 68 -10.46 -15.12 -1.59
N LEU A 69 -9.79 -15.77 -0.65
CA LEU A 69 -9.40 -17.19 -0.70
C LEU A 69 -10.56 -18.14 -0.97
N PRO A 70 -11.66 -18.15 -0.18
CA PRO A 70 -12.78 -19.06 -0.44
C PRO A 70 -13.41 -18.79 -1.81
N LEU A 71 -13.52 -17.52 -2.22
CA LEU A 71 -14.05 -17.17 -3.53
C LEU A 71 -13.17 -17.68 -4.68
N GLY A 72 -11.86 -17.47 -4.58
CA GLY A 72 -10.91 -17.92 -5.60
C GLY A 72 -10.86 -19.44 -5.69
N ILE A 73 -10.94 -20.15 -4.57
CA ILE A 73 -11.03 -21.63 -4.56
C ILE A 73 -12.30 -22.10 -5.29
N ILE A 74 -13.44 -21.46 -5.02
CA ILE A 74 -14.71 -21.80 -5.70
C ILE A 74 -14.58 -21.57 -7.20
N ILE A 75 -14.00 -20.45 -7.63
CA ILE A 75 -13.74 -20.16 -9.05
C ILE A 75 -12.83 -21.23 -9.67
N MET A 76 -11.73 -21.59 -9.01
CA MET A 76 -10.78 -22.61 -9.49
C MET A 76 -11.40 -24.01 -9.58
N PHE A 77 -12.43 -24.29 -8.80
CA PHE A 77 -13.16 -25.56 -8.86
C PHE A 77 -14.09 -25.65 -10.08
N PHE A 78 -14.70 -24.53 -10.46
CA PHE A 78 -15.64 -24.45 -11.58
C PHE A 78 -14.98 -24.10 -12.93
N SER A 79 -13.84 -23.42 -12.94
CA SER A 79 -13.12 -23.00 -14.16
C SER A 79 -12.00 -23.99 -14.51
N PRO A 80 -12.01 -24.57 -15.73
CA PRO A 80 -10.90 -25.37 -16.25
C PRO A 80 -9.61 -24.55 -16.38
N LEU A 81 -8.46 -25.21 -16.23
CA LEU A 81 -7.18 -24.57 -16.52
C LEU A 81 -7.01 -24.49 -18.03
N HIS A 82 -6.45 -23.39 -18.54
CA HIS A 82 -6.20 -23.28 -19.96
C HIS A 82 -5.25 -24.40 -20.42
N GLY A 83 -5.77 -25.34 -21.23
CA GLY A 83 -5.02 -26.48 -21.75
C GLY A 83 -4.97 -27.73 -20.85
N PHE A 84 -5.54 -27.72 -19.64
CA PHE A 84 -5.58 -28.89 -18.76
C PHE A 84 -6.97 -29.10 -18.14
N LYS A 85 -7.56 -30.27 -18.42
CA LYS A 85 -8.75 -30.76 -17.71
C LYS A 85 -8.31 -31.56 -16.49
N LEU A 86 -8.48 -30.99 -15.30
CA LEU A 86 -8.22 -31.71 -14.05
C LEU A 86 -9.41 -32.64 -13.74
N PRO A 87 -9.17 -33.84 -13.17
CA PRO A 87 -10.22 -34.84 -12.95
C PRO A 87 -11.27 -34.42 -11.89
N PHE A 88 -11.05 -33.31 -11.19
CA PHE A 88 -11.95 -32.77 -10.18
C PHE A 88 -12.73 -31.52 -10.64
N GLN A 89 -12.55 -31.07 -11.89
CA GLN A 89 -13.25 -29.90 -12.41
C GLN A 89 -14.69 -30.26 -12.79
N PHE A 90 -15.64 -29.55 -12.22
CA PHE A 90 -17.06 -29.74 -12.47
C PHE A 90 -17.60 -28.60 -13.31
N THR A 91 -17.86 -28.87 -14.58
CA THR A 91 -18.50 -27.93 -15.51
C THR A 91 -19.93 -28.37 -15.77
N PHE A 92 -20.85 -27.41 -15.69
CA PHE A 92 -22.27 -27.59 -15.99
C PHE A 92 -22.74 -26.43 -16.88
N PRO A 93 -23.89 -26.56 -17.58
CA PRO A 93 -24.42 -25.48 -18.39
C PRO A 93 -24.57 -24.20 -17.54
N TYR A 94 -24.11 -23.05 -18.04
CA TYR A 94 -24.08 -21.76 -17.34
C TYR A 94 -23.03 -21.60 -16.21
N SER A 95 -22.14 -22.58 -16.00
CA SER A 95 -21.03 -22.43 -15.04
C SER A 95 -20.18 -21.18 -15.32
N ASP A 96 -19.92 -20.85 -16.58
CA ASP A 96 -19.15 -19.68 -16.99
C ASP A 96 -19.76 -18.35 -16.48
N ILE A 97 -21.09 -18.23 -16.42
CA ILE A 97 -21.77 -17.04 -15.87
C ILE A 97 -21.57 -16.96 -14.35
N VAL A 98 -21.71 -18.09 -13.66
CA VAL A 98 -21.50 -18.17 -12.21
C VAL A 98 -20.07 -17.76 -11.88
N VAL A 99 -19.10 -18.30 -12.62
CA VAL A 99 -17.69 -17.96 -12.48
C VAL A 99 -17.43 -16.49 -12.80
N ALA A 100 -18.05 -15.93 -13.84
CA ALA A 100 -17.94 -14.51 -14.17
C ALA A 100 -18.41 -13.63 -13.02
N ILE A 101 -19.59 -13.91 -12.44
CA ILE A 101 -20.14 -13.17 -11.30
C ILE A 101 -19.21 -13.28 -10.08
N LEU A 102 -18.77 -14.50 -9.74
CA LEU A 102 -17.83 -14.71 -8.64
C LEU A 102 -16.51 -13.97 -8.86
N SER A 103 -16.01 -13.95 -10.10
CA SER A 103 -14.79 -13.25 -10.48
C SER A 103 -14.94 -11.74 -10.36
N THR A 104 -16.08 -11.18 -10.73
CA THR A 104 -16.40 -9.76 -10.49
C THR A 104 -16.39 -9.43 -9.00
N ILE A 105 -16.94 -10.31 -8.17
CA ILE A 105 -16.89 -10.12 -6.72
C ILE A 105 -15.44 -10.19 -6.23
N LEU A 106 -14.66 -11.18 -6.70
CA LEU A 106 -13.27 -11.38 -6.33
C LEU A 106 -12.40 -10.17 -6.71
N ILE A 107 -12.56 -9.60 -7.91
CA ILE A 107 -11.77 -8.44 -8.36
C ILE A 107 -12.09 -7.18 -7.55
N VAL A 108 -13.35 -6.99 -7.16
CA VAL A 108 -13.77 -5.83 -6.36
C VAL A 108 -13.22 -5.90 -4.94
N TYR A 109 -13.22 -7.09 -4.32
CA TYR A 109 -12.71 -7.24 -2.95
C TYR A 109 -11.19 -7.42 -2.92
N GLY A 110 -10.66 -8.37 -3.67
CA GLY A 110 -9.25 -8.74 -3.65
C GLY A 110 -8.36 -7.91 -4.58
N GLY A 111 -8.90 -7.39 -5.68
CA GLY A 111 -8.16 -6.58 -6.65
C GLY A 111 -7.92 -5.12 -6.20
N ARG A 112 -8.76 -4.61 -5.29
CA ARG A 112 -8.77 -3.22 -4.83
C ARG A 112 -7.39 -2.63 -4.47
N PRO A 113 -6.54 -3.26 -3.63
CA PRO A 113 -5.24 -2.69 -3.28
C PRO A 113 -4.29 -2.59 -4.49
N PHE A 114 -4.35 -3.53 -5.43
CA PHE A 114 -3.52 -3.52 -6.63
C PHE A 114 -3.91 -2.38 -7.58
N TYR A 115 -5.22 -2.17 -7.79
CA TYR A 115 -5.70 -1.06 -8.62
C TYR A 115 -5.36 0.30 -8.01
N GLN A 116 -5.50 0.45 -6.70
CA GLN A 116 -5.14 1.69 -5.99
C GLN A 116 -3.64 1.95 -6.12
N GLY A 117 -2.81 0.95 -5.84
CA GLY A 117 -1.35 1.04 -6.01
C GLY A 117 -0.95 1.36 -7.45
N ALA A 118 -1.58 0.72 -8.44
CA ALA A 118 -1.34 0.96 -9.86
C ALA A 118 -1.66 2.40 -10.27
N VAL A 119 -2.79 2.95 -9.81
CA VAL A 119 -3.18 4.33 -10.08
C VAL A 119 -2.16 5.31 -9.49
N ASP A 120 -1.67 5.05 -8.28
CA ASP A 120 -0.70 5.93 -7.62
C ASP A 120 0.70 5.83 -8.25
N GLU A 121 1.13 4.64 -8.67
CA GLU A 121 2.35 4.43 -9.47
C GLU A 121 2.28 5.15 -10.82
N PHE A 122 1.12 5.09 -11.48
CA PHE A 122 0.89 5.76 -12.76
C PHE A 122 0.94 7.29 -12.62
N LYS A 123 0.31 7.85 -11.57
CA LYS A 123 0.41 9.29 -11.26
C LYS A 123 1.86 9.73 -11.02
N GLN A 124 2.64 8.89 -10.35
CA GLN A 124 4.05 9.14 -10.06
C GLN A 124 4.97 8.88 -11.27
N LYS A 125 4.43 8.44 -12.41
CA LYS A 125 5.16 8.06 -13.63
C LYS A 125 6.26 7.04 -13.37
N LYS A 126 6.06 6.17 -12.38
CA LYS A 126 6.99 5.12 -11.97
C LYS A 126 6.22 3.80 -11.92
N PRO A 127 6.06 3.12 -13.08
CA PRO A 127 5.38 1.83 -13.09
C PRO A 127 6.19 0.84 -12.25
N GLY A 128 5.53 0.25 -11.25
CA GLY A 128 6.10 -0.70 -10.32
C GLY A 128 5.38 -2.04 -10.37
N MET A 129 5.46 -2.76 -9.25
CA MET A 129 4.87 -4.09 -9.11
C MET A 129 3.35 -4.04 -9.13
N MET A 130 2.74 -3.01 -8.53
CA MET A 130 1.28 -2.92 -8.42
C MET A 130 0.62 -2.67 -9.78
N ALA A 131 1.22 -1.81 -10.62
CA ALA A 131 0.76 -1.57 -11.98
C ALA A 131 0.82 -2.83 -12.85
N LEU A 132 1.91 -3.60 -12.78
CA LEU A 132 2.05 -4.84 -13.55
C LEU A 132 1.03 -5.89 -13.11
N VAL A 133 0.88 -6.10 -11.81
CA VAL A 133 -0.11 -7.03 -11.27
C VAL A 133 -1.53 -6.60 -11.67
N SER A 134 -1.87 -5.33 -11.50
CA SER A 134 -3.16 -4.76 -11.88
C SER A 134 -3.45 -4.94 -13.38
N LEU A 135 -2.44 -4.77 -14.23
CA LEU A 135 -2.57 -5.03 -15.66
C LEU A 135 -2.85 -6.51 -15.94
N GLY A 136 -2.09 -7.42 -15.33
CA GLY A 136 -2.27 -8.87 -15.49
C GLY A 136 -3.67 -9.35 -15.12
N ILE A 137 -4.16 -8.97 -13.93
CA ILE A 137 -5.53 -9.29 -13.50
C ILE A 137 -6.58 -8.66 -14.42
N SER A 138 -6.36 -7.43 -14.90
CA SER A 138 -7.30 -6.75 -15.79
C SER A 138 -7.41 -7.44 -17.14
N VAL A 139 -6.28 -7.77 -17.77
CA VAL A 139 -6.24 -8.41 -19.08
C VAL A 139 -6.90 -9.80 -19.01
N SER A 140 -6.55 -10.59 -17.99
CA SER A 140 -7.13 -11.92 -17.79
C SER A 140 -8.63 -11.87 -17.52
N TYR A 141 -9.08 -10.95 -16.67
CA TYR A 141 -10.51 -10.76 -16.38
C TYR A 141 -11.30 -10.29 -17.60
N LEU A 142 -10.83 -9.25 -18.30
CA LEU A 142 -11.52 -8.69 -19.47
C LEU A 142 -11.61 -9.70 -20.62
N TYR A 143 -10.54 -10.47 -20.87
CA TYR A 143 -10.57 -11.55 -21.84
C TYR A 143 -11.61 -12.61 -21.46
N SER A 144 -11.66 -13.01 -20.19
CA SER A 144 -12.60 -14.03 -19.73
C SER A 144 -14.05 -13.57 -19.86
N ILE A 145 -14.35 -12.32 -19.51
CA ILE A 145 -15.68 -11.73 -19.73
C ILE A 145 -16.02 -11.68 -21.22
N TYR A 146 -15.06 -11.31 -22.08
CA TYR A 146 -15.25 -11.30 -23.52
C TYR A 146 -15.55 -12.71 -24.08
N ALA A 147 -14.83 -13.73 -23.62
CA ALA A 147 -15.05 -15.14 -24.00
C ALA A 147 -16.46 -15.61 -23.61
N VAL A 148 -16.93 -15.25 -22.41
CA VAL A 148 -18.32 -15.50 -21.98
C VAL A 148 -19.31 -14.83 -22.93
N ILE A 149 -19.15 -13.53 -23.20
CA ILE A 149 -20.08 -12.78 -24.09
C ILE A 149 -20.14 -13.42 -25.48
N ILE A 150 -18.99 -13.73 -26.09
CA ILE A 150 -18.93 -14.37 -27.41
C ILE A 150 -19.61 -15.74 -27.40
N THR A 151 -19.41 -16.53 -26.34
CA THR A 151 -20.06 -17.84 -26.21
C THR A 151 -21.58 -17.72 -26.23
N TYR A 152 -22.14 -16.68 -25.60
CA TYR A 152 -23.60 -16.43 -25.62
C TYR A 152 -24.11 -15.76 -26.89
N VAL A 153 -23.29 -14.97 -27.58
CA VAL A 153 -23.69 -14.22 -28.79
C VAL A 153 -23.51 -15.04 -30.06
N MET A 154 -22.38 -15.73 -30.20
CA MET A 154 -21.99 -16.51 -31.38
C MET A 154 -22.24 -18.01 -31.23
N GLY A 155 -22.46 -18.50 -30.00
CA GLY A 155 -22.70 -19.93 -29.74
C GLY A 155 -21.46 -20.81 -29.85
N GLU A 156 -20.28 -20.23 -30.12
CA GLU A 156 -19.01 -20.92 -30.08
C GLU A 156 -18.43 -20.89 -28.68
N HIS A 157 -18.14 -22.07 -28.12
CA HIS A 157 -17.52 -22.16 -26.80
C HIS A 157 -16.07 -21.70 -26.87
N VAL A 158 -15.81 -20.50 -26.36
CA VAL A 158 -14.47 -19.95 -26.19
C VAL A 158 -14.03 -20.23 -24.75
N MET A 159 -12.82 -20.76 -24.58
CA MET A 159 -12.29 -21.00 -23.25
C MET A 159 -12.01 -19.68 -22.51
N ASP A 160 -12.42 -19.61 -21.25
CA ASP A 160 -12.10 -18.52 -20.34
C ASP A 160 -10.72 -18.69 -19.67
N PHE A 161 -10.27 -17.65 -18.97
CA PHE A 161 -9.05 -17.64 -18.14
C PHE A 161 -9.37 -17.27 -16.69
N PHE A 162 -10.57 -17.63 -16.20
CA PHE A 162 -10.96 -17.26 -14.85
C PHE A 162 -10.12 -17.97 -13.78
N PHE A 163 -9.62 -19.16 -14.07
CA PHE A 163 -8.67 -19.88 -13.21
C PHE A 163 -7.37 -19.10 -13.06
N GLU A 164 -6.76 -18.65 -14.16
CA GLU A 164 -5.52 -17.87 -14.17
C GLU A 164 -5.72 -16.53 -13.47
N PHE A 165 -6.85 -15.87 -13.73
CA PHE A 165 -7.24 -14.66 -13.01
C PHE A 165 -7.28 -14.87 -11.49
N ALA A 166 -8.01 -15.91 -11.03
CA ALA A 166 -8.19 -16.17 -9.61
C ALA A 166 -6.88 -16.57 -8.94
N SER A 167 -6.10 -17.47 -9.55
CA SER A 167 -4.81 -17.91 -9.01
C SER A 167 -3.79 -16.77 -8.94
N LEU A 168 -3.69 -15.94 -9.97
CA LEU A 168 -2.81 -14.76 -9.99
C LEU A 168 -3.21 -13.77 -8.89
N LEU A 169 -4.49 -13.48 -8.73
CA LEU A 169 -4.95 -12.57 -7.69
C LEU A 169 -4.69 -13.13 -6.28
N LEU A 170 -4.94 -14.43 -6.07
CA LEU A 170 -4.70 -15.09 -4.78
C LEU A 170 -3.23 -15.15 -4.39
N ILE A 171 -2.34 -15.52 -5.31
CA ILE A 171 -0.89 -15.58 -5.02
C ILE A 171 -0.33 -14.19 -4.72
N MET A 172 -0.80 -13.16 -5.40
CA MET A 172 -0.38 -11.78 -5.13
C MET A 172 -0.91 -11.26 -3.78
N LEU A 173 -2.09 -11.71 -3.35
CA LEU A 173 -2.60 -11.42 -2.00
C LEU A 173 -1.90 -12.21 -0.90
N LEU A 174 -1.36 -13.39 -1.23
CA LEU A 174 -0.63 -14.23 -0.28
C LEU A 174 0.71 -13.58 0.13
N GLY A 175 1.40 -12.95 -0.84
CA GLY A 175 2.69 -12.27 -0.64
C GLY A 175 3.89 -13.18 -0.90
#